data_AF-H2EV95-F1
#
_entry.id   AF-H2EV95-F1
#
_cell.length_a   1.000
_cell.length_b   1.000
_cell.length_c   1.000
_cell.angle_alpha   90.00
_cell.angle_beta   90.00
_cell.angle_gamma   90.00
#
_symmetry.space_group_name_H-M   'P 1'
#
loop_
_entity.id
_entity.type
_entity.pdbx_description
1 polymer ?
#
loop_
_entity_poly.entity_id
_entity_poly.type
_entity_poly.pdbx_seq_one_letter_code
_entity_poly.pdbx_strand_id
1 'polypeptide(L)'
;MEKVVVSLLLSVFLGFVLLFVGLFLGVCFFVGREKSSPFECGFDPIGSSRVPFSLRFFLLAVIFVVFDVEIVLLFPAVMVVGSSWVWVGGYVMLLVFLVLLFVGVIHEWREGSLEWES
;
A
#
# COMPACT_ATOMS: atom_id res chain seq x y z
N MET A 1 -23.51 9.29 1.34
CA MET A 1 -22.77 9.93 0.23
C MET A 1 -22.44 11.37 0.58
N GLU A 2 -23.43 12.26 0.74
CA GLU A 2 -23.21 13.67 1.10
C GLU A 2 -22.37 13.86 2.38
N LYS A 3 -22.72 13.18 3.49
CA LYS A 3 -21.95 13.24 4.74
C LYS A 3 -20.50 12.77 4.60
N VAL A 4 -20.24 11.81 3.72
CA VAL A 4 -18.89 11.25 3.47
C VAL A 4 -18.05 12.24 2.66
N VAL A 5 -18.67 12.88 1.67
CA VAL A 5 -18.01 13.95 0.89
C VAL A 5 -17.67 15.13 1.80
N VAL A 6 -18.60 15.54 2.66
CA VAL A 6 -18.37 16.63 3.63
C VAL A 6 -17.23 16.29 4.60
N SER A 7 -17.17 15.06 5.13
CA SER A 7 -16.08 14.66 6.04
C SER A 7 -14.72 14.63 5.35
N LEU A 8 -14.66 14.16 4.10
CA LEU A 8 -13.43 14.17 3.29
C LEU A 8 -12.94 15.60 3.05
N LEU A 9 -13.84 16.49 2.58
CA LEU A 9 -13.50 17.88 2.34
C LEU A 9 -13.02 18.60 3.60
N LEU A 10 -13.68 18.34 4.74
CA LEU A 10 -13.27 18.91 6.02
C LEU A 10 -11.87 18.42 6.43
N SER A 11 -11.56 17.13 6.25
CA SER A 11 -10.25 16.57 6.61
C SER A 11 -9.10 17.14 5.76
N VAL A 12 -9.32 17.30 4.46
CA VAL A 12 -8.36 17.89 3.53
C VAL A 12 -8.16 19.38 3.87
N PHE A 13 -9.25 20.11 4.10
CA PHE A 13 -9.20 21.52 4.49
C PHE A 13 -8.41 21.71 5.78
N LEU A 14 -8.68 20.90 6.81
CA LEU A 14 -7.94 20.93 8.07
C LEU A 14 -6.44 20.65 7.85
N GLY A 15 -6.10 19.68 7.00
CA GLY A 15 -4.71 19.39 6.62
C GLY A 15 -3.99 20.59 6.02
N PHE A 16 -4.64 21.33 5.11
CA PHE A 16 -4.10 22.56 4.56
C PHE A 16 -3.95 23.66 5.62
N VAL A 17 -4.95 23.87 6.48
CA VAL A 17 -4.88 24.85 7.57
C VAL A 17 -3.68 24.58 8.47
N LEU A 18 -3.48 23.32 8.89
CA LEU A 18 -2.35 22.93 9.74
C LEU A 18 -1.00 23.12 9.02
N LEU A 19 -0.94 22.80 7.71
CA LEU A 19 0.25 23.06 6.90
C LEU A 19 0.56 24.56 6.82
N PHE A 20 -0.43 25.41 6.59
CA PHE A 20 -0.24 26.87 6.54
C PHE A 20 0.21 27.44 7.89
N VAL A 21 -0.40 27.00 8.99
CA VAL A 21 0.03 27.39 10.34
C VAL A 21 1.47 26.94 10.59
N GLY A 22 1.83 25.71 10.22
CA GLY A 22 3.19 25.18 10.35
C GLY A 22 4.22 25.97 9.53
N LEU A 23 3.89 26.32 8.28
CA LEU A 23 4.75 27.15 7.44
C LEU A 23 4.87 28.57 7.98
N PHE A 24 3.76 29.17 8.44
CA PHE A 24 3.75 30.53 8.99
C PHE A 24 4.56 30.64 10.28
N LEU A 25 4.42 29.69 11.20
CA LEU A 25 5.22 29.61 12.42
C LEU A 25 6.69 29.24 12.15
N GLY A 26 6.93 28.45 11.09
CA GLY A 26 8.25 27.95 10.70
C GLY A 26 9.05 28.89 9.80
N VAL A 27 8.52 30.08 9.43
CA VAL A 27 9.24 31.04 8.59
C VAL A 27 10.54 31.44 9.27
N CYS A 28 11.66 31.07 8.66
CA CYS A 28 12.99 31.46 9.09
C CYS A 28 13.68 32.16 7.92
N PHE A 29 14.04 33.43 8.10
CA PHE A 29 14.62 34.27 7.04
C PHE A 29 16.07 33.90 6.67
N PHE A 30 16.75 33.09 7.49
CA PHE A 30 18.12 32.67 7.25
C PHE A 30 18.22 31.15 7.24
N VAL A 31 18.19 30.56 6.03
CA VAL A 31 18.42 29.13 5.83
C VAL A 31 19.89 28.92 5.49
N GLY A 32 20.67 28.46 6.47
CA GLY A 32 22.07 28.09 6.26
C GLY A 32 22.19 26.81 5.42
N ARG A 33 23.28 26.69 4.64
CA ARG A 33 23.57 25.53 3.79
C ARG A 33 23.52 24.20 4.54
N GLU A 34 24.05 24.15 5.76
CA GLU A 34 24.07 22.93 6.59
C GLU A 34 22.68 22.50 7.07
N LYS A 35 21.70 23.42 7.09
CA LYS A 35 20.31 23.10 7.45
C LYS A 35 19.55 22.51 6.26
N SER A 36 20.00 22.79 5.03
CA SER A 36 19.42 22.28 3.79
C SER A 36 20.18 21.09 3.20
N SER A 37 21.32 20.69 3.78
CA SER A 37 22.05 19.49 3.37
C SER A 37 21.40 18.21 3.93
N PRO A 38 21.52 17.06 3.24
CA PRO A 38 21.06 15.77 3.75
C PRO A 38 21.77 15.40 5.05
N PHE A 39 21.04 14.81 5.99
CA PHE A 39 21.61 14.35 7.25
C PHE A 39 22.21 12.94 7.08
N GLU A 40 23.54 12.81 7.21
CA GLU A 40 24.26 11.53 7.27
C GLU A 40 25.11 11.48 8.55
N CYS A 41 24.45 11.48 9.72
CA CYS A 41 25.09 11.43 11.04
C CYS A 41 26.13 12.55 11.30
N GLY A 42 25.98 13.70 10.65
CA GLY A 42 26.91 14.84 10.75
C GLY A 42 28.05 14.83 9.72
N PHE A 43 28.04 13.89 8.78
CA PHE A 43 28.98 13.83 7.66
C PHE A 43 28.31 14.25 6.36
N ASP A 44 29.13 14.67 5.39
CA ASP A 44 28.68 14.86 4.01
C ASP A 44 28.36 13.49 3.39
N PRO A 45 27.25 13.37 2.63
CA PRO A 45 26.82 12.09 2.13
C PRO A 45 27.78 11.51 1.11
N ILE A 46 28.03 10.19 1.21
CA ILE A 46 28.89 9.46 0.27
C ILE A 46 28.09 9.18 -1.01
N GLY A 47 27.88 10.23 -1.80
CA GLY A 47 27.15 10.19 -3.07
C GLY A 47 25.66 10.46 -2.94
N SER A 48 24.89 10.02 -3.93
CA SER A 48 23.44 10.24 -3.95
C SER A 48 22.70 9.16 -3.17
N SER A 49 21.62 9.51 -2.50
CA SER A 49 20.69 8.55 -1.88
C SER A 49 19.93 7.66 -2.89
N ARG A 50 19.96 8.00 -4.18
CA ARG A 50 19.30 7.25 -5.26
C ARG A 50 20.19 6.13 -5.81
N VAL A 51 20.53 5.18 -4.94
CA VAL A 51 21.27 3.97 -5.32
C VAL A 51 20.30 2.81 -5.61
N PRO A 52 20.71 1.82 -6.43
CA PRO A 52 19.95 0.58 -6.57
C PRO A 52 19.76 -0.05 -5.19
N PHE A 53 18.50 -0.26 -4.83
CA PHE A 53 18.09 -0.88 -3.58
C PHE A 53 17.75 -2.36 -3.82
N SER A 54 17.54 -3.13 -2.75
CA SER A 54 17.31 -4.56 -2.87
C SER A 54 16.04 -4.88 -3.66
N LEU A 55 16.17 -5.78 -4.65
CA LEU A 55 15.08 -6.22 -5.53
C LEU A 55 13.98 -7.00 -4.79
N ARG A 56 14.21 -7.41 -3.55
CA ARG A 56 13.24 -8.18 -2.76
C ARG A 56 12.01 -7.34 -2.39
N PHE A 57 12.17 -6.05 -2.08
CA PHE A 57 11.02 -5.16 -1.87
C PHE A 57 10.20 -4.95 -3.15
N PHE A 58 10.86 -4.99 -4.31
CA PHE A 58 10.18 -4.92 -5.59
C PHE A 58 9.32 -6.17 -5.84
N LEU A 59 9.83 -7.37 -5.53
CA LEU A 59 9.06 -8.62 -5.63
C LEU A 59 7.82 -8.60 -4.75
N LEU A 60 7.94 -8.14 -3.50
CA LEU A 60 6.79 -7.99 -2.60
C LEU A 60 5.74 -7.02 -3.16
N ALA A 61 6.15 -5.92 -3.79
CA ALA A 61 5.22 -4.97 -4.39
C ALA A 61 4.47 -5.58 -5.59
N VAL A 62 5.15 -6.38 -6.43
CA VAL A 62 4.51 -7.08 -7.55
C VAL A 62 3.50 -8.11 -7.05
N ILE A 63 3.90 -8.93 -6.06
CA ILE A 63 3.03 -9.94 -5.44
C ILE A 63 1.80 -9.28 -4.80
N PHE A 64 1.99 -8.16 -4.10
CA PHE A 64 0.88 -7.39 -3.52
C PHE A 64 -0.14 -6.92 -4.58
N VAL A 65 0.33 -6.43 -5.73
CA VAL A 65 -0.57 -6.00 -6.82
C VAL A 65 -1.38 -7.18 -7.37
N VAL A 66 -0.76 -8.35 -7.53
CA VAL A 66 -1.47 -9.56 -7.98
C VAL A 66 -2.53 -9.97 -6.95
N PHE A 67 -2.18 -10.03 -5.66
CA PHE A 67 -3.14 -10.35 -4.60
C PHE A 67 -4.30 -9.36 -4.51
N ASP A 68 -4.06 -8.06 -4.73
CA ASP A 68 -5.13 -7.05 -4.73
C ASP A 68 -6.14 -7.32 -5.86
N VAL A 69 -5.66 -7.68 -7.05
CA VAL A 69 -6.52 -8.09 -8.18
C VAL A 69 -7.32 -9.35 -7.84
N GLU A 70 -6.72 -10.33 -7.17
CA GLU A 70 -7.43 -11.55 -6.75
C GLU A 70 -8.57 -11.25 -5.77
N ILE A 71 -8.36 -10.32 -4.82
CA ILE A 71 -9.40 -9.88 -3.87
C ILE A 71 -10.54 -9.19 -4.61
N VAL A 72 -10.23 -8.34 -5.60
CA VAL A 72 -11.25 -7.70 -6.45
C VAL A 72 -12.10 -8.74 -7.18
N LEU A 73 -11.49 -9.82 -7.67
CA LEU A 73 -12.20 -10.93 -8.33
C LEU A 73 -13.06 -11.74 -7.34
N LEU A 74 -12.64 -11.85 -6.08
CA LEU A 74 -13.37 -12.57 -5.03
C LEU A 74 -14.59 -11.79 -4.51
N PHE A 75 -14.56 -10.45 -4.56
CA PHE A 75 -15.58 -9.58 -3.97
C PHE A 75 -17.02 -9.83 -4.46
N PRO A 76 -17.30 -9.95 -5.78
CA PRO A 76 -18.66 -10.24 -6.26
C PRO A 76 -19.18 -11.60 -5.78
N ALA A 77 -18.29 -12.58 -5.65
CA ALA A 77 -18.65 -13.93 -5.24
C ALA A 77 -19.10 -13.95 -3.78
N VAL A 78 -18.42 -13.21 -2.89
CA VAL A 78 -18.84 -13.04 -1.47
C VAL A 78 -20.17 -12.31 -1.34
N MET A 79 -20.42 -11.29 -2.17
CA MET A 79 -21.67 -10.53 -2.13
C MET A 79 -22.91 -11.37 -2.46
N VAL A 80 -22.72 -12.47 -3.19
CA VAL A 80 -23.79 -13.32 -3.68
C VAL A 80 -24.01 -14.54 -2.78
N VAL A 81 -23.01 -14.96 -2.00
CA VAL A 81 -23.11 -16.02 -0.98
C VAL A 81 -24.23 -15.71 0.01
N GLY A 82 -25.16 -16.65 0.20
CA GLY A 82 -26.34 -16.48 1.08
C GLY A 82 -27.59 -15.93 0.38
N SER A 83 -27.49 -15.52 -0.89
CA SER A 83 -28.68 -15.24 -1.71
C SER A 83 -29.37 -16.53 -2.13
N SER A 84 -30.71 -16.53 -2.19
CA SER A 84 -31.52 -17.66 -2.67
C SER A 84 -31.28 -18.00 -4.14
N TRP A 85 -30.60 -17.12 -4.87
CA TRP A 85 -30.24 -17.28 -6.29
C TRP A 85 -29.00 -18.15 -6.52
N VAL A 86 -28.21 -18.46 -5.48
CA VAL A 86 -26.99 -19.24 -5.66
C VAL A 86 -27.31 -20.72 -5.67
N TRP A 87 -27.23 -21.32 -6.86
CA TRP A 87 -27.31 -22.76 -7.00
C TRP A 87 -26.05 -23.45 -6.43
N VAL A 88 -26.15 -24.74 -6.08
CA VAL A 88 -25.05 -25.53 -5.50
C VAL A 88 -23.75 -25.42 -6.32
N GLY A 89 -23.87 -25.33 -7.66
CA GLY A 89 -22.73 -25.13 -8.55
C GLY A 89 -21.94 -23.84 -8.30
N GLY A 90 -22.59 -22.75 -7.89
CA GLY A 90 -21.91 -21.49 -7.57
C GLY A 90 -20.99 -21.60 -6.34
N TYR A 91 -21.43 -22.33 -5.31
CA TYR A 91 -20.61 -22.63 -4.13
C TYR A 91 -19.41 -23.52 -4.48
N VAL A 92 -19.60 -24.50 -5.37
CA VAL A 92 -18.50 -25.36 -5.84
C VAL A 92 -17.46 -24.54 -6.63
N MET A 93 -17.90 -23.65 -7.52
CA MET A 93 -16.98 -22.78 -8.27
C MET A 93 -16.19 -21.84 -7.36
N LEU A 94 -16.83 -21.26 -6.34
CA LEU A 94 -16.15 -20.44 -5.33
C LEU A 94 -15.11 -21.25 -4.55
N LEU A 95 -15.44 -22.48 -4.14
CA LEU A 95 -14.49 -23.38 -3.49
C LEU A 95 -13.28 -23.69 -4.39
N VAL A 96 -13.52 -24.05 -5.65
CA VAL A 96 -12.45 -24.32 -6.62
C VAL A 96 -11.56 -23.09 -6.79
N PHE A 97 -12.16 -21.90 -6.90
CA PHE A 97 -11.43 -20.64 -7.01
C PHE A 97 -10.56 -20.38 -5.77
N LEU A 98 -11.09 -20.55 -4.56
CA LEU A 98 -10.32 -20.40 -3.31
C LEU A 98 -9.15 -21.38 -3.21
N VAL A 99 -9.34 -22.64 -3.63
CA VAL A 99 -8.26 -23.62 -3.65
C VAL A 99 -7.17 -23.20 -4.64
N LEU A 100 -7.53 -22.69 -5.82
CA LEU A 100 -6.56 -22.20 -6.80
C LEU A 100 -5.72 -21.05 -6.23
N LEU A 101 -6.34 -20.06 -5.58
CA LEU A 101 -5.63 -18.96 -4.92
C LEU A 101 -4.68 -19.48 -3.84
N PHE A 102 -5.16 -20.39 -3.00
CA PHE A 102 -4.35 -20.97 -1.91
C PHE A 102 -3.14 -21.75 -2.43
N VAL A 103 -3.30 -22.51 -3.51
CA VAL A 103 -2.18 -23.21 -4.16
C VAL A 103 -1.17 -22.22 -4.74
N GLY A 104 -1.62 -21.10 -5.30
CA GLY A 104 -0.76 -20.00 -5.76
C GLY A 104 0.12 -19.47 -4.63
N VAL A 105 -0.46 -19.18 -3.48
CA VAL A 105 0.29 -18.69 -2.30
C VAL A 105 1.31 -19.71 -1.82
N ILE A 106 0.94 -21.01 -1.78
CA ILE A 106 1.89 -22.07 -1.40
C ILE A 106 3.06 -22.15 -2.37
N HIS A 107 2.81 -21.98 -3.68
CA HIS A 107 3.86 -21.98 -4.68
C HIS A 107 4.83 -20.81 -4.48
N GLU A 108 4.31 -19.60 -4.27
CA GLU A 108 5.12 -18.40 -3.98
C GLU A 108 5.96 -18.56 -2.71
N TRP A 109 5.38 -19.12 -1.64
CA TRP A 109 6.13 -19.41 -0.42
C TRP A 109 7.28 -20.37 -0.71
N ARG A 110 7.04 -21.49 -1.40
CA ARG A 110 8.09 -22.47 -1.70
C ARG A 110 9.24 -21.89 -2.52
N GLU A 111 8.99 -20.88 -3.33
CA GLU A 111 10.01 -20.16 -4.09
C GLU A 111 10.84 -19.19 -3.21
N GLY A 112 10.47 -19.00 -1.95
CA GLY A 112 11.14 -18.09 -1.02
C GLY A 112 10.88 -16.60 -1.32
N SER A 113 9.93 -16.28 -2.20
CA SER A 113 9.61 -14.89 -2.57
C SER A 113 9.04 -14.06 -1.42
N LEU A 114 8.47 -14.74 -0.43
CA LEU A 114 7.89 -14.17 0.79
C LEU A 114 8.86 -14.15 1.98
N GLU A 115 10.02 -14.79 1.86
CA GLU A 115 10.98 -14.88 2.97
C GLU A 115 11.88 -13.65 3.03
N TRP A 116 12.02 -13.10 4.23
CA TRP A 116 12.97 -12.05 4.51
C TRP A 116 14.24 -12.70 5.07
N GLU A 117 15.36 -12.57 4.36
CA GLU A 117 16.63 -12.94 4.98
C GLU A 117 17.11 -11.83 5.89
N SER A 118 17.53 -12.24 7.08
CA SER A 118 18.27 -11.44 8.05
C SER A 118 19.68 -11.15 7.58
#